data_AF-A0A1X2HZQ9-F1
#
_entry.id   AF-A0A1X2HZQ9-F1
#
_cell.length_a   1.000
_cell.length_b   1.000
_cell.length_c   1.000
_cell.angle_alpha   90.00
_cell.angle_beta   90.00
_cell.angle_gamma   90.00
#
_symmetry.space_group_name_H-M   'P 1'
#
loop_
_entity.id
_entity.type
_entity.pdbx_description
1 polymer ?
#
loop_
_entity_poly.entity_id
_entity_poly.type
_entity_poly.pdbx_seq_one_letter_code
_entity_poly.pdbx_strand_id
1 'polypeptide(L)'
;MMIGIYFMVFGFHFFRPTLALTGFVFFAVMTWIGLTNNEPYFGYPHTDIIYTCVSAGLGIIGAGMGMFFFSISIYLVGGLGGFYVAVWILAWRSCLIITVKVAQICFIVGIGMVGAALVYLLETYILIAATAFIGAYLFLFGLDFFAHTGMLNAWLLIFDDNPYHFNSYIIQQPVVVMLSFVIIFFLVSVVWQFFWNVKRHRRSFGVNVVESKSSGKE
;
A
#
# COMPACT_ATOMS: atom_id res chain seq x y z
N MET A 1 -10.33 -3.86 -2.59
CA MET A 1 -10.99 -4.41 -1.38
C MET A 1 -10.52 -5.83 -1.01
N MET A 2 -10.75 -6.87 -1.83
CA MET A 2 -10.41 -8.26 -1.46
C MET A 2 -8.92 -8.49 -1.17
N ILE A 3 -8.03 -7.87 -1.96
CA ILE A 3 -6.58 -7.88 -1.72
C ILE A 3 -6.23 -7.22 -0.37
N GLY A 4 -6.97 -6.19 0.04
CA GLY A 4 -6.78 -5.53 1.32
C GLY A 4 -7.12 -6.42 2.52
N ILE A 5 -8.22 -7.17 2.43
CA ILE A 5 -8.60 -8.18 3.44
C ILE A 5 -7.52 -9.26 3.53
N TYR A 6 -7.04 -9.74 2.38
CA TYR A 6 -5.96 -10.72 2.33
C TYR A 6 -4.70 -10.21 3.03
N PHE A 7 -4.26 -8.99 2.72
CA PHE A 7 -3.09 -8.37 3.35
C PHE A 7 -3.27 -8.22 4.86
N MET A 8 -4.48 -7.90 5.35
CA MET A 8 -4.74 -7.79 6.78
C MET A 8 -4.70 -9.13 7.52
N VAL A 9 -5.19 -10.22 6.92
CA VAL A 9 -5.31 -11.52 7.61
C VAL A 9 -4.09 -12.41 7.39
N PHE A 10 -3.57 -12.47 6.16
CA PHE A 10 -2.57 -13.44 5.73
C PHE A 10 -1.25 -12.82 5.26
N GLY A 11 -1.06 -11.50 5.46
CA GLY A 11 0.07 -10.73 4.93
C GLY A 11 1.46 -11.33 5.19
N PHE A 12 1.67 -12.00 6.33
CA PHE A 12 2.97 -12.63 6.63
C PHE A 12 2.95 -14.16 6.51
N HIS A 13 1.77 -14.79 6.39
CA HIS A 13 1.66 -16.25 6.41
C HIS A 13 2.12 -16.89 5.09
N PHE A 14 1.72 -16.31 3.96
CA PHE A 14 2.01 -16.84 2.63
C PHE A 14 2.97 -15.93 1.87
N PHE A 15 4.25 -16.02 2.22
CA PHE A 15 5.32 -15.16 1.72
C PHE A 15 5.27 -14.90 0.20
N ARG A 16 5.29 -15.97 -0.63
CA ARG A 16 5.28 -15.86 -2.10
C ARG A 16 4.04 -15.14 -2.65
N PRO A 17 2.80 -15.56 -2.30
CA PRO A 17 1.59 -14.82 -2.66
C PRO A 17 1.60 -13.35 -2.23
N THR A 18 2.08 -13.01 -1.03
CA THR A 18 2.15 -11.60 -0.62
C THR A 18 3.11 -10.76 -1.44
N LEU A 19 4.26 -11.31 -1.82
CA LEU A 19 5.18 -10.61 -2.72
C LEU A 19 4.52 -10.38 -4.10
N ALA A 20 3.81 -11.37 -4.61
CA ALA A 20 3.07 -11.25 -5.86
C ALA A 20 1.97 -10.17 -5.76
N LEU A 21 1.16 -10.19 -4.71
CA LEU A 21 0.11 -9.17 -4.52
C LEU A 21 0.68 -7.77 -4.29
N THR A 22 1.85 -7.66 -3.66
CA THR A 22 2.51 -6.37 -3.45
C THR A 22 3.00 -5.81 -4.79
N GLY A 23 3.63 -6.67 -5.62
CA GLY A 23 3.97 -6.33 -6.99
C GLY A 23 2.75 -5.92 -7.82
N PHE A 24 1.65 -6.66 -7.70
CA PHE A 24 0.37 -6.31 -8.33
C PHE A 24 -0.08 -4.90 -7.97
N VAL A 25 -0.16 -4.58 -6.68
CA VAL A 25 -0.61 -3.28 -6.20
C VAL A 25 0.32 -2.17 -6.66
N PHE A 26 1.64 -2.36 -6.54
CA PHE A 26 2.62 -1.35 -6.95
C PHE A 26 2.49 -1.00 -8.43
N PHE A 27 2.53 -1.99 -9.32
CA PHE A 27 2.44 -1.76 -10.75
C PHE A 27 1.07 -1.25 -11.18
N ALA A 28 -0.02 -1.73 -10.58
CA ALA A 28 -1.35 -1.22 -10.87
C ALA A 28 -1.50 0.26 -10.49
N VAL A 29 -0.99 0.66 -9.31
CA VAL A 29 -1.01 2.05 -8.86
C VAL A 29 -0.15 2.94 -9.76
N MET A 30 1.10 2.55 -10.04
CA MET A 30 1.99 3.33 -10.92
C MET A 30 1.39 3.50 -12.32
N THR A 31 0.77 2.46 -12.86
CA THR A 31 0.10 2.49 -14.17
C THR A 31 -1.08 3.46 -14.15
N TRP A 32 -1.91 3.41 -13.12
CA TRP A 32 -3.06 4.32 -12.99
C TRP A 32 -2.61 5.78 -12.89
N ILE A 33 -1.56 6.08 -12.11
CA ILE A 33 -0.98 7.43 -12.02
C ILE A 33 -0.46 7.89 -13.38
N GLY A 34 0.23 7.01 -14.11
CA GLY A 34 0.74 7.30 -15.45
C GLY A 34 -0.36 7.59 -16.47
N LEU A 35 -1.44 6.81 -16.47
CA LEU A 35 -2.60 7.02 -17.34
C LEU A 35 -3.31 8.34 -17.03
N THR A 36 -3.55 8.62 -15.75
CA THR A 36 -4.28 9.82 -15.29
C THR A 36 -3.57 11.10 -15.72
N ASN A 37 -2.24 11.14 -15.56
CA ASN A 37 -1.45 12.31 -15.92
C ASN A 37 -1.22 12.50 -17.42
N ASN A 38 -1.41 11.46 -18.23
CA ASN A 38 -1.26 11.51 -19.69
C ASN A 38 -2.61 11.50 -20.43
N GLU A 39 -3.73 11.66 -19.71
CA GLU A 39 -5.05 11.66 -20.33
C GLU A 39 -5.21 12.89 -21.26
N PRO A 40 -5.54 12.68 -22.54
CA PRO A 40 -5.73 13.77 -23.49
C PRO A 40 -7.00 14.57 -23.18
N TYR A 41 -7.09 15.80 -23.69
CA TYR A 41 -8.24 16.70 -23.47
C TYR A 41 -9.61 16.07 -23.79
N PHE A 42 -9.67 15.22 -24.83
CA PHE A 42 -10.91 14.55 -25.24
C PHE A 42 -11.21 13.27 -24.44
N GLY A 43 -10.38 12.95 -23.46
CA GLY A 43 -10.42 11.70 -22.69
C GLY A 43 -10.02 10.48 -23.52
N TYR A 44 -9.86 9.35 -22.85
CA TYR A 44 -9.69 8.07 -23.55
C TYR A 44 -11.03 7.50 -24.06
N PRO A 45 -11.05 6.81 -25.21
CA PRO A 45 -12.23 6.07 -25.63
C PRO A 45 -12.51 4.92 -24.66
N HIS A 46 -13.67 4.92 -24.00
CA HIS A 46 -13.98 4.00 -22.89
C HIS A 46 -12.98 4.09 -21.72
N THR A 47 -12.84 5.30 -21.16
CA THR A 47 -12.00 5.62 -20.00
C THR A 47 -12.00 4.53 -18.92
N ASP A 48 -13.17 4.14 -18.42
CA ASP A 48 -13.31 3.17 -17.31
C ASP A 48 -12.66 1.81 -17.62
N ILE A 49 -12.80 1.35 -18.86
CA ILE A 49 -12.25 0.07 -19.32
C ILE A 49 -10.74 0.17 -19.42
N ILE A 50 -10.22 1.26 -19.98
CA ILE A 50 -8.78 1.45 -20.15
C ILE A 50 -8.09 1.56 -18.79
N TYR A 51 -8.60 2.39 -17.88
CA TYR A 51 -8.05 2.53 -16.54
C TYR A 51 -8.03 1.19 -15.80
N THR A 52 -9.10 0.40 -15.91
CA THR A 52 -9.20 -0.88 -15.21
C THR A 52 -8.35 -1.97 -15.87
N CYS A 53 -8.48 -2.19 -17.18
CA CYS A 53 -7.81 -3.27 -17.88
C CYS A 53 -6.30 -3.06 -17.99
N VAL A 54 -5.84 -1.84 -18.27
CA VAL A 54 -4.40 -1.56 -18.41
C VAL A 54 -3.71 -1.65 -17.05
N SER A 55 -4.31 -1.06 -16.00
CA SER A 55 -3.77 -1.14 -14.64
C SER A 55 -3.79 -2.58 -14.10
N ALA A 56 -4.86 -3.33 -14.34
CA ALA A 56 -4.93 -4.74 -13.95
C ALA A 56 -3.94 -5.61 -14.74
N GLY A 57 -3.80 -5.39 -16.05
CA GLY A 57 -2.87 -6.13 -16.90
C GLY A 57 -1.41 -5.94 -16.49
N LEU A 58 -0.98 -4.70 -16.32
CA LEU A 58 0.38 -4.40 -15.82
C LEU A 58 0.57 -4.84 -14.36
N GLY A 59 -0.49 -4.78 -13.54
CA GLY A 59 -0.50 -5.37 -12.21
C GLY A 59 -0.21 -6.88 -12.23
N ILE A 60 -0.84 -7.66 -13.12
CA ILE A 60 -0.59 -9.11 -13.22
C ILE A 60 0.86 -9.39 -13.59
N ILE A 61 1.44 -8.62 -14.51
CA ILE A 61 2.86 -8.71 -14.87
C ILE A 61 3.73 -8.42 -13.65
N GLY A 62 3.41 -7.35 -12.92
CA GLY A 62 4.06 -6.99 -11.65
C GLY A 62 3.96 -8.09 -10.60
N ALA A 63 2.84 -8.82 -10.54
CA ALA A 63 2.65 -9.95 -9.64
C ALA A 63 3.57 -11.13 -9.99
N GLY A 64 3.69 -11.44 -11.28
CA GLY A 64 4.63 -12.44 -11.78
C GLY A 64 6.06 -12.07 -11.42
N MET A 65 6.49 -10.84 -11.73
CA MET A 65 7.82 -10.34 -11.37
C MET A 65 8.07 -10.40 -9.86
N GLY A 66 7.07 -10.00 -9.06
CA GLY A 66 7.16 -10.01 -7.60
C GLY A 66 7.39 -11.42 -7.03
N MET A 67 6.85 -12.45 -7.68
CA MET A 67 7.04 -13.85 -7.29
C MET A 67 8.43 -14.40 -7.64
N PHE A 68 8.99 -14.00 -8.80
CA PHE A 68 10.32 -14.46 -9.23
C PHE A 68 11.46 -13.73 -8.49
N PHE A 69 11.34 -12.43 -8.26
CA PHE A 69 12.40 -11.59 -7.67
C PHE A 69 12.22 -11.34 -6.16
N PHE A 70 12.19 -12.41 -5.36
CA PHE A 70 11.86 -12.33 -3.94
C PHE A 70 12.71 -11.34 -3.13
N SER A 71 14.02 -11.25 -3.41
CA SER A 71 14.94 -10.38 -2.69
C SER A 71 14.59 -8.90 -2.84
N ILE A 72 14.18 -8.49 -4.04
CA ILE A 72 13.81 -7.09 -4.33
C ILE A 72 12.39 -6.82 -3.81
N SER A 73 11.49 -7.79 -3.97
CA SER A 73 10.09 -7.67 -3.56
C SER A 73 9.93 -7.43 -2.06
N ILE A 74 10.81 -7.97 -1.21
CA ILE A 74 10.79 -7.70 0.25
C ILE A 74 10.95 -6.20 0.54
N TYR A 75 11.92 -5.54 -0.09
CA TYR A 75 12.12 -4.08 0.06
C TYR A 75 10.94 -3.30 -0.52
N LEU A 76 10.35 -3.80 -1.61
CA LEU A 76 9.18 -3.21 -2.25
C LEU A 76 7.95 -3.25 -1.33
N VAL A 77 7.77 -4.29 -0.50
CA VAL A 77 6.71 -4.31 0.54
C VAL A 77 6.89 -3.18 1.54
N GLY A 78 8.10 -2.99 2.07
CA GLY A 78 8.39 -1.89 3.00
C GLY A 78 8.21 -0.52 2.36
N GLY A 79 8.70 -0.36 1.13
CA GLY A 79 8.56 0.88 0.37
C GLY A 79 7.10 1.22 0.05
N LEU A 80 6.31 0.22 -0.35
CA LEU A 80 4.88 0.39 -0.60
C LEU A 80 4.13 0.71 0.71
N GLY A 81 4.50 0.09 1.82
CA GLY A 81 3.97 0.42 3.13
C GLY A 81 4.23 1.88 3.49
N GLY A 82 5.47 2.34 3.34
CA GLY A 82 5.84 3.74 3.54
C GLY A 82 5.08 4.69 2.61
N PHE A 83 4.93 4.33 1.33
CA PHE A 83 4.13 5.10 0.36
C PHE A 83 2.69 5.31 0.84
N TYR A 84 1.99 4.26 1.26
CA TYR A 84 0.63 4.38 1.76
C TYR A 84 0.54 5.15 3.08
N VAL A 85 1.51 4.99 3.98
CA VAL A 85 1.60 5.79 5.23
C VAL A 85 1.74 7.27 4.90
N ALA A 86 2.61 7.62 3.96
CA ALA A 86 2.83 9.01 3.57
C ALA A 86 1.55 9.64 2.96
N VAL A 87 0.89 8.93 2.05
CA VAL A 87 -0.37 9.36 1.45
C VAL A 87 -1.45 9.54 2.52
N TRP A 88 -1.55 8.60 3.46
CA TRP A 88 -2.49 8.69 4.57
C TRP A 88 -2.20 9.88 5.49
N ILE A 89 -0.93 10.18 5.81
CA ILE A 89 -0.54 11.37 6.57
C ILE A 89 -0.98 12.64 5.84
N LEU A 90 -0.69 12.74 4.54
CA LEU A 90 -1.04 13.92 3.75
C LEU A 90 -2.55 14.19 3.68
N ALA A 91 -3.39 13.16 3.80
CA ALA A 91 -4.84 13.27 3.73
C ALA A 91 -5.51 13.86 4.99
N TRP A 92 -4.79 14.15 6.08
CA TRP A 92 -5.40 14.64 7.34
C TRP A 92 -5.84 16.11 7.35
N ARG A 93 -5.47 16.90 6.34
CA ARG A 93 -5.86 18.32 6.22
C ARG A 93 -6.59 18.56 4.91
N SER A 94 -7.58 19.46 4.94
CA SER A 94 -8.20 20.01 3.73
C SER A 94 -7.12 20.72 2.92
N CYS A 95 -7.07 20.47 1.62
CA CYS A 95 -5.97 20.87 0.71
C CYS A 95 -4.62 20.16 0.95
N LEU A 96 -4.61 19.04 1.67
CA LEU A 96 -3.43 18.25 2.04
C LEU A 96 -2.52 18.99 3.04
N ILE A 97 -1.75 18.24 3.85
CA ILE A 97 -0.83 18.84 4.83
C ILE A 97 0.26 19.69 4.14
N ILE A 98 0.78 19.20 3.03
CA ILE A 98 1.78 19.89 2.21
C ILE A 98 1.05 20.37 0.97
N THR A 99 1.07 21.67 0.65
CA THR A 99 0.36 22.22 -0.51
C THR A 99 1.23 22.24 -1.78
N VAL A 100 2.56 22.24 -1.62
CA VAL A 100 3.51 22.26 -2.74
C VAL A 100 3.66 20.84 -3.30
N LYS A 101 3.23 20.64 -4.55
CA LYS A 101 3.25 19.34 -5.25
C LYS A 101 4.62 18.64 -5.21
N VAL A 102 5.69 19.38 -5.51
CA VAL A 102 7.06 18.84 -5.49
C VAL A 102 7.42 18.32 -4.08
N ALA A 103 7.05 19.07 -3.04
CA ALA A 103 7.31 18.66 -1.66
C ALA A 103 6.45 17.45 -1.23
N GLN A 104 5.23 17.31 -1.74
CA GLN A 104 4.40 16.12 -1.51
C GLN A 104 5.06 14.87 -2.09
N ILE A 105 5.51 14.92 -3.34
CA ILE A 105 6.16 13.78 -4.00
C ILE A 105 7.47 13.42 -3.29
N CYS A 106 8.29 14.42 -2.96
CA CYS A 106 9.52 14.20 -2.17
C CYS A 106 9.22 13.57 -0.80
N PHE A 107 8.15 13.99 -0.13
CA PHE A 107 7.74 13.40 1.15
C PHE A 107 7.30 11.94 0.99
N ILE A 108 6.49 11.63 -0.02
CA ILE A 108 6.02 10.26 -0.31
C ILE A 108 7.19 9.34 -0.64
N VAL A 109 8.08 9.77 -1.55
CA VAL A 109 9.26 9.00 -1.93
C VAL A 109 10.22 8.85 -0.74
N GLY A 110 10.41 9.91 0.05
CA GLY A 110 11.27 9.88 1.24
C GLY A 110 10.80 8.88 2.28
N ILE A 111 9.51 8.89 2.64
CA ILE A 111 8.93 7.92 3.59
C ILE A 111 8.94 6.50 2.99
N GLY A 112 8.72 6.34 1.68
CA GLY A 112 8.87 5.06 1.00
C GLY A 112 10.30 4.50 1.12
N MET A 113 11.32 5.32 0.87
CA MET A 113 12.73 4.94 1.04
C MET A 113 13.07 4.58 2.48
N VAL A 114 12.56 5.34 3.46
CA VAL A 114 12.69 5.01 4.88
C VAL A 114 12.02 3.68 5.20
N GLY A 115 10.82 3.42 4.67
CA GLY A 115 10.12 2.13 4.82
C GLY A 115 10.93 0.96 4.27
N ALA A 116 11.53 1.11 3.09
CA ALA A 116 12.41 0.11 2.51
C ALA A 116 13.69 -0.10 3.34
N ALA A 117 14.30 0.96 3.87
CA ALA A 117 15.46 0.87 4.74
C ALA A 117 15.14 0.22 6.10
N LEU A 118 13.96 0.49 6.67
CA LEU A 118 13.51 -0.13 7.92
C LEU A 118 13.29 -1.64 7.77
N VAL A 119 12.91 -2.11 6.59
CA VAL A 119 12.85 -3.56 6.32
C VAL A 119 14.21 -4.21 6.49
N TYR A 120 15.32 -3.56 6.11
CA TYR A 120 16.67 -4.10 6.32
C TYR A 120 17.02 -4.28 7.81
N LEU A 121 16.53 -3.39 8.68
CA LEU A 121 16.89 -3.39 10.10
C LEU A 121 15.98 -4.28 10.95
N LEU A 122 14.68 -4.32 10.64
CA LEU A 122 13.64 -4.89 11.52
C LEU A 122 12.81 -5.99 10.83
N GLU A 123 13.08 -6.27 9.55
CA GLU A 123 12.58 -7.36 8.72
C GLU A 123 11.14 -7.82 9.05
N THR A 124 10.99 -8.85 9.87
CA THR A 124 9.68 -9.44 10.22
C THR A 124 8.69 -8.41 10.79
N TYR A 125 9.13 -7.51 11.68
CA TYR A 125 8.24 -6.54 12.32
C TYR A 125 7.71 -5.51 11.32
N ILE A 126 8.57 -5.01 10.44
CA ILE A 126 8.19 -4.03 9.43
C ILE A 126 7.35 -4.67 8.33
N LEU A 127 7.61 -5.92 7.95
CA LEU A 127 6.77 -6.62 6.98
C LEU A 127 5.33 -6.82 7.48
N ILE A 128 5.16 -7.20 8.75
CA ILE A 128 3.84 -7.30 9.39
C ILE A 128 3.16 -5.92 9.41
N ALA A 129 3.86 -4.88 9.87
CA ALA A 129 3.30 -3.54 9.92
C ALA A 129 2.95 -3.00 8.53
N ALA A 130 3.84 -3.13 7.55
CA ALA A 130 3.63 -2.64 6.19
C ALA A 130 2.44 -3.34 5.53
N THR A 131 2.38 -4.68 5.58
CA THR A 131 1.26 -5.43 4.98
C THR A 131 -0.07 -5.15 5.68
N ALA A 132 -0.08 -5.04 7.01
CA ALA A 132 -1.27 -4.64 7.76
C ALA A 132 -1.77 -3.25 7.34
N PHE A 133 -0.87 -2.28 7.19
CA PHE A 133 -1.23 -0.91 6.83
C PHE A 133 -1.71 -0.80 5.39
N ILE A 134 -0.99 -1.42 4.44
CA ILE A 134 -1.41 -1.52 3.03
C ILE A 134 -2.80 -2.15 2.95
N GLY A 135 -3.02 -3.23 3.70
CA GLY A 135 -4.30 -3.94 3.73
C GLY A 135 -5.44 -3.05 4.22
N ALA A 136 -5.27 -2.43 5.39
CA ALA A 136 -6.25 -1.54 6.02
C ALA A 136 -6.61 -0.37 5.10
N TYR A 137 -5.59 0.26 4.51
CA TYR A 137 -5.79 1.36 3.56
C TYR A 137 -6.56 0.89 2.32
N LEU A 138 -6.14 -0.19 1.66
CA LEU A 138 -6.79 -0.71 0.44
C LEU A 138 -8.22 -1.20 0.67
N PHE A 139 -8.53 -1.67 1.88
CA PHE A 139 -9.88 -2.06 2.24
C PHE A 139 -10.80 -0.84 2.33
N LEU A 140 -10.39 0.19 3.08
CA LEU A 140 -11.19 1.42 3.21
C LEU A 140 -11.20 2.24 1.94
N PHE A 141 -10.11 2.28 1.18
CA PHE A 141 -10.09 2.87 -0.15
C PHE A 141 -11.10 2.18 -1.07
N GLY A 142 -11.19 0.85 -1.00
CA GLY A 142 -12.21 0.06 -1.69
C GLY A 142 -13.63 0.36 -1.21
N LEU A 143 -13.83 0.55 0.10
CA LEU A 143 -15.12 0.93 0.67
C LEU A 143 -15.54 2.33 0.22
N ASP A 144 -14.59 3.26 0.12
CA ASP A 144 -14.88 4.64 -0.30
C ASP A 144 -15.41 4.72 -1.73
N PHE A 145 -15.02 3.79 -2.62
CA PHE A 145 -15.62 3.69 -3.96
C PHE A 145 -17.12 3.42 -3.93
N PHE A 146 -17.63 2.74 -2.90
CA PHE A 146 -19.07 2.46 -2.74
C PHE A 146 -19.78 3.52 -1.90
N ALA A 147 -19.11 4.03 -0.87
CA ALA A 147 -19.68 4.96 0.10
C ALA A 147 -19.58 6.43 -0.33
N HIS A 148 -18.73 6.74 -1.32
CA HIS A 148 -18.50 8.09 -1.85
C HIS A 148 -18.25 9.15 -0.76
N THR A 149 -17.43 8.83 0.25
CA THR A 149 -17.20 9.74 1.38
C THR A 149 -16.21 10.85 1.05
N GLY A 150 -15.34 10.64 0.05
CA GLY A 150 -14.40 11.65 -0.46
C GLY A 150 -12.94 11.44 -0.06
N MET A 151 -12.58 10.30 0.53
CA MET A 151 -11.18 9.92 0.76
C MET A 151 -10.42 9.75 -0.57
N LEU A 152 -11.10 9.27 -1.61
CA LEU A 152 -10.60 9.17 -2.98
C LEU A 152 -10.17 10.53 -3.55
N ASN A 153 -10.83 11.63 -3.15
CA ASN A 153 -10.46 12.96 -3.64
C ASN A 153 -9.10 13.41 -3.11
N ALA A 154 -8.67 12.94 -1.93
CA ALA A 154 -7.31 13.18 -1.45
C ALA A 154 -6.28 12.50 -2.36
N TRP A 155 -6.57 11.26 -2.76
CA TRP A 155 -5.71 10.49 -3.67
C TRP A 155 -5.61 11.13 -5.05
N LEU A 156 -6.74 11.53 -5.62
CA LEU A 156 -6.80 12.27 -6.89
C LEU A 156 -6.01 13.57 -6.78
N LEU A 157 -6.21 14.36 -5.72
CA LEU A 157 -5.49 15.62 -5.53
C LEU A 157 -3.96 15.44 -5.41
N ILE A 158 -3.48 14.32 -4.89
CA ILE A 158 -2.04 14.04 -4.78
C ILE A 158 -1.45 13.63 -6.12
N PHE A 159 -2.10 12.72 -6.85
CA PHE A 159 -1.49 12.00 -7.97
C PHE A 159 -1.97 12.43 -9.36
N ASP A 160 -3.09 13.13 -9.44
CA ASP A 160 -3.58 13.75 -10.67
C ASP A 160 -3.07 15.20 -10.75
N ASP A 161 -2.17 15.42 -11.69
CA ASP A 161 -1.60 16.72 -12.04
C ASP A 161 -2.07 17.18 -13.44
N ASN A 162 -3.07 16.51 -14.01
CA ASN A 162 -3.59 16.85 -15.32
C ASN A 162 -4.32 18.21 -15.26
N PRO A 163 -3.94 19.22 -16.08
CA PRO A 163 -4.59 20.54 -16.06
C PRO A 163 -6.06 20.50 -16.49
N TYR A 164 -6.53 19.40 -17.07
CA TYR A 164 -7.92 19.24 -17.49
C TYR A 164 -8.83 18.68 -16.38
N HIS A 165 -8.27 18.20 -15.27
CA HIS A 165 -9.04 17.65 -14.16
C HIS A 165 -9.08 18.62 -12.97
N PHE A 166 -10.30 18.99 -12.56
CA PHE A 166 -10.52 19.83 -11.38
C PHE A 166 -10.81 18.96 -10.16
N ASN A 167 -9.75 18.60 -9.43
CA ASN A 167 -9.85 17.86 -8.19
C ASN A 167 -9.84 18.82 -6.99
N SER A 168 -10.87 18.72 -6.14
CA SER A 168 -10.92 19.45 -4.88
C SER A 168 -11.12 18.50 -3.71
N TYR A 169 -10.33 18.69 -2.67
CA TYR A 169 -10.37 17.86 -1.46
C TYR A 169 -10.85 18.67 -0.27
N ILE A 170 -12.10 18.44 0.11
CA ILE A 170 -12.73 19.05 1.27
C ILE A 170 -12.91 17.96 2.33
N ILE A 171 -12.36 18.19 3.51
CA ILE A 171 -12.53 17.25 4.62
C ILE A 171 -13.92 17.46 5.23
N GLN A 172 -14.75 16.43 5.06
CA GLN A 172 -16.02 16.28 5.77
C GLN A 172 -15.87 15.24 6.89
N GLN A 173 -16.83 15.22 7.82
CA GLN A 173 -16.83 14.25 8.93
C GLN A 173 -16.67 12.78 8.48
N PRO A 174 -17.31 12.31 7.39
CA PRO A 174 -17.14 10.94 6.90
C PRO A 174 -15.69 10.59 6.55
N VAL A 175 -14.95 11.54 5.95
CA VAL A 175 -13.55 11.34 5.57
C VAL A 175 -12.65 11.16 6.78
N VAL A 176 -12.86 11.96 7.83
CA VAL A 176 -12.12 11.84 9.10
C VAL A 176 -12.40 10.50 9.77
N VAL A 177 -13.67 10.06 9.74
CA VAL A 177 -14.08 8.77 10.27
C VAL A 177 -13.38 7.63 9.51
N MET A 178 -13.36 7.67 8.17
CA MET A 178 -12.66 6.66 7.37
C MET A 178 -11.15 6.64 7.63
N LEU A 179 -10.48 7.80 7.67
CA LEU A 179 -9.06 7.88 8.00
C LEU A 179 -8.74 7.32 9.39
N SER A 180 -9.64 7.53 10.36
CA SER A 180 -9.52 6.96 11.71
C SER A 180 -9.68 5.44 11.71
N PHE A 181 -10.64 4.92 10.93
CA PHE A 181 -10.81 3.48 10.76
C PHE A 181 -9.60 2.80 10.13
N VAL A 182 -8.80 3.49 9.29
CA VAL A 182 -7.54 2.94 8.76
C VAL A 182 -6.63 2.53 9.91
N ILE A 183 -6.46 3.40 10.92
CA ILE A 183 -5.61 3.09 12.09
C ILE A 183 -6.21 1.94 12.89
N ILE A 184 -7.52 1.95 13.12
CA ILE A 184 -8.18 0.91 13.94
C ILE A 184 -7.99 -0.46 13.28
N PHE A 185 -8.26 -0.58 11.98
CA PHE A 185 -8.05 -1.83 11.24
C PHE A 185 -6.58 -2.23 11.16
N PHE A 186 -5.67 -1.25 11.00
CA PHE A 186 -4.23 -1.48 11.05
C PHE A 186 -3.80 -2.10 12.39
N LEU A 187 -4.20 -1.51 13.52
CA LEU A 187 -3.83 -2.02 14.85
C LEU A 187 -4.41 -3.42 15.11
N VAL A 188 -5.68 -3.64 14.75
CA VAL A 188 -6.32 -4.97 14.86
C VAL A 188 -5.57 -6.00 14.01
N SER A 189 -5.21 -5.64 12.77
CA SER A 189 -4.47 -6.51 11.86
C SER A 189 -3.06 -6.82 12.38
N VAL A 190 -2.33 -5.84 12.90
CA VAL A 190 -1.01 -6.05 13.51
C VAL A 190 -1.11 -7.01 14.70
N VAL A 191 -2.06 -6.80 15.62
CA VAL A 191 -2.26 -7.68 16.77
C VAL A 191 -2.59 -9.10 16.32
N TRP A 192 -3.49 -9.24 15.33
CA TRP A 192 -3.87 -10.53 14.77
C TRP A 192 -2.68 -11.27 14.14
N GLN A 193 -1.95 -10.60 13.24
CA GLN A 193 -0.80 -11.18 12.54
C GLN A 193 0.34 -11.51 13.50
N PHE A 194 0.58 -10.65 14.49
CA PHE A 194 1.60 -10.88 15.51
C PHE A 194 1.25 -12.10 16.37
N PHE A 195 0.02 -12.18 16.87
CA PHE A 195 -0.43 -13.32 17.68
C PHE A 195 -0.40 -14.63 16.88
N TRP A 196 -0.88 -14.61 15.64
CA TRP A 196 -0.96 -15.80 14.80
C TRP A 196 0.43 -16.28 14.35
N ASN A 197 1.29 -15.39 13.84
CA ASN A 197 2.55 -15.81 13.23
C ASN A 197 3.69 -15.99 14.24
N VAL A 198 3.81 -15.08 15.21
CA VAL A 198 4.91 -15.10 16.19
C VAL A 198 4.60 -16.05 17.33
N LYS A 199 3.42 -15.93 17.94
CA LYS A 199 3.08 -16.71 19.16
C LYS A 199 2.67 -18.15 18.86
N ARG A 200 1.85 -18.37 17.82
CA ARG A 200 1.31 -19.71 17.51
C ARG A 200 2.23 -20.52 16.60
N HIS A 201 2.84 -19.90 15.59
CA HIS A 201 3.65 -20.61 14.59
C HIS A 201 5.18 -20.43 14.75
N ARG A 202 5.66 -19.62 15.70
CA ARG A 202 7.09 -19.37 16.01
C ARG A 202 7.98 -19.19 14.76
N ARG A 203 7.47 -18.53 13.72
CA ARG A 203 8.26 -18.27 12.51
C ARG A 203 8.97 -16.94 12.64
N SER A 204 10.30 -16.98 12.59
CA SER A 204 11.15 -15.81 12.38
C SER A 204 11.66 -15.88 10.94
N PHE A 205 11.46 -14.82 10.17
CA PHE A 205 12.02 -14.70 8.81
C PHE A 205 12.92 -13.48 8.74
N GLY A 206 14.14 -13.70 8.28
CA GLY A 206 15.13 -12.64 8.18
C GLY A 206 16.41 -13.11 7.52
N VAL A 207 17.09 -12.21 6.82
CA VAL A 207 18.41 -12.43 6.18
C VAL A 207 19.48 -12.71 7.25
N ASN A 208 19.28 -12.19 8.46
CA ASN A 208 20.17 -12.37 9.62
C ASN A 208 19.69 -13.44 10.63
N VAL A 209 18.74 -14.31 10.28
CA VAL A 209 18.38 -15.42 11.18
C VAL A 209 19.49 -16.47 11.14
N VAL A 210 20.44 -16.34 12.06
CA VAL A 210 21.38 -17.41 12.38
C VAL A 210 20.54 -18.56 12.94
N GLU A 211 20.51 -19.68 12.22
CA GLU A 211 20.00 -20.94 12.75
C GLU A 211 20.71 -21.23 14.08
N SER A 212 19.97 -21.10 15.18
CA SER A 212 20.36 -21.76 16.41
C SER A 212 20.29 -23.26 16.13
N LYS A 213 21.42 -23.84 15.70
CA LYS A 213 21.67 -25.28 15.72
C LYS A 213 21.08 -25.84 17.00
N SER A 214 20.13 -26.74 16.86
CA SER A 214 19.59 -27.55 17.95
C SER A 214 20.74 -28.33 18.58
N SER A 215 21.36 -27.76 19.61
CA SER A 215 22.28 -28.47 20.48
C SER A 215 21.46 -29.40 21.37
N GLY A 216 21.58 -30.70 21.09
CA GLY A 216 21.64 -31.77 22.09
C GLY A 216 20.44 -31.93 23.01
N LYS A 217 19.60 -32.90 22.69
CA LYS A 217 19.06 -33.84 23.68
C LYS A 217 19.17 -35.25 23.10
N GLU A 218 20.36 -35.83 23.26
CA GLU A 218 20.50 -37.26 23.49
C GLU A 218 20.09 -37.56 24.95
#